data_AF-A0AA43D8C9-F1
#
_entry.id   AF-A0AA43D8C9-F1
#
_cell.length_a   1.000
_cell.length_b   1.000
_cell.length_c   1.000
_cell.angle_alpha   90.00
_cell.angle_beta   90.00
_cell.angle_gamma   90.00
#
_symmetry.space_group_name_H-M   'P 1'
#
loop_
_entity.id
_entity.type
_entity.pdbx_description
1 polymer ?
#
loop_
_entity_poly.entity_id
_entity_poly.type
_entity_poly.pdbx_seq_one_letter_code
_entity_poly.pdbx_strand_id
1 'polypeptide(L)'
;MSNINPNRTCILSIVLLFAGSSFLFSQNRITTDVLVIGGGTGGIGAGLQSARMGVKTIIAAEGPWLGGMLSAAGVSATDGNHKLPSGIWNEFREEIYKVYGGPDKVATGWISNTHFEPHVADSIFKMMVAKESNLSVLYHLKFLSVIKKQNKIIGARFVNLKTENKISIYSKQVIEATELGEVIASADIAYSLGMESGAETGEHVGVVETNNIIQDLTWVAILKDYGKGQDKTIPRPAHYSPEEFDGACTDYYHDKTGKAPGLDAQKMLDYAKLPNDKYMINWPIKGNDIYLNVILLAPEQRAIELEKAKQQTLRFVYFIQTQLGYRHLGLAVDEFGTEDNLALMPYHRESRRVVGLTRTIVNHIANPFDYNYYRTGISVGDYPIDHHHKKNPAAPQHLEFYPVPSFNIPLGCLIPRQMDGVIVCDKSISVSNAVNGTTRLQPVVLVTGQAAGALAALCVSEKKEPREIKVRNVQQALLNSNALIMPYIDAGIHHPHFQSIQKIGATGILRGTGIPFQWANQTWFYPDSSVNTAALMQNLKDFGYAVSLKDRSLTVQDAVELVSTLEKLAGIKTETNVKANWAAWGLYHFNSNRNITRSELAVLLDKTIDPFQLKQPDHAGNFN
;
A
#
# COMPACT_ATOMS: atom_id res chain seq x y z
N MET A 1 8.92 -84.93 64.75
CA MET A 1 8.81 -84.12 65.98
C MET A 1 9.22 -82.70 65.65
N SER A 2 8.31 -81.75 65.93
CA SER A 2 8.49 -80.31 66.18
C SER A 2 9.43 -79.44 65.34
N ASN A 3 8.81 -78.49 64.62
CA ASN A 3 9.10 -77.05 64.44
C ASN A 3 10.50 -76.57 64.01
N ILE A 4 10.54 -75.68 62.99
CA ILE A 4 10.68 -74.21 63.12
C ILE A 4 10.82 -73.58 61.71
N ASN A 5 10.03 -72.52 61.46
CA ASN A 5 10.01 -71.57 60.31
C ASN A 5 11.07 -70.45 60.57
N PRO A 6 11.36 -69.42 59.73
CA PRO A 6 10.76 -69.03 58.44
C PRO A 6 11.71 -68.40 57.38
N ASN A 7 11.10 -67.94 56.29
CA ASN A 7 11.53 -66.88 55.35
C ASN A 7 12.54 -67.23 54.25
N ARG A 8 11.98 -67.42 53.03
CA ARG A 8 12.69 -67.49 51.75
C ARG A 8 12.88 -66.10 51.17
N THR A 9 14.14 -65.69 51.02
CA THR A 9 14.57 -64.53 50.22
C THR A 9 14.78 -65.00 48.79
N CYS A 10 13.89 -64.63 47.86
CA CYS A 10 14.11 -64.80 46.42
C CYS A 10 14.65 -63.48 45.86
N ILE A 11 15.89 -63.53 45.35
CA ILE A 11 16.56 -62.44 44.63
C ILE A 11 15.83 -62.21 43.31
N LEU A 12 15.18 -61.06 43.15
CA LEU A 12 14.59 -60.60 41.90
C LEU A 12 15.58 -59.68 41.18
N SER A 13 16.06 -60.10 40.02
CA SER A 13 16.89 -59.26 39.14
C SER A 13 16.05 -58.11 38.58
N ILE A 14 16.43 -56.87 38.90
CA ILE A 14 15.85 -55.64 38.33
C ILE A 14 16.45 -55.44 36.93
N VAL A 15 15.63 -55.59 35.90
CA VAL A 15 15.89 -55.05 34.56
C VAL A 15 15.32 -53.64 34.52
N LEU A 16 16.21 -52.64 34.53
CA LEU A 16 15.86 -51.23 34.32
C LEU A 16 15.54 -51.00 32.84
N LEU A 17 14.24 -50.97 32.50
CA LEU A 17 13.75 -50.40 31.25
C LEU A 17 13.63 -48.89 31.41
N PHE A 18 14.60 -48.16 30.85
CA PHE A 18 14.49 -46.72 30.62
C PHE A 18 13.40 -46.47 29.56
N ALA A 19 12.18 -46.15 30.00
CA ALA A 19 11.17 -45.57 29.13
C ALA A 19 11.53 -44.09 28.89
N GLY A 20 12.19 -43.82 27.78
CA GLY A 20 12.33 -42.47 27.24
C GLY A 20 10.96 -41.99 26.78
N SER A 21 10.25 -41.26 27.65
CA SER A 21 9.06 -40.50 27.27
C SER A 21 9.48 -39.31 26.42
N SER A 22 9.56 -39.53 25.10
CA SER A 22 9.60 -38.47 24.11
C SER A 22 8.25 -37.73 24.14
N PHE A 23 8.20 -36.58 24.81
CA PHE A 23 7.12 -35.62 24.59
C PHE A 23 7.19 -35.16 23.14
N LEU A 24 6.44 -35.83 22.26
CA LEU A 24 6.11 -35.33 20.94
C LEU A 24 5.22 -34.09 21.15
N PHE A 25 5.83 -32.91 21.24
CA PHE A 25 5.09 -31.66 21.06
C PHE A 25 4.47 -31.70 19.66
N SER A 26 3.16 -31.97 19.59
CA SER A 26 2.39 -31.86 18.36
C SER A 26 2.53 -30.44 17.84
N GLN A 27 3.31 -30.26 16.78
CA GLN A 27 3.47 -28.98 16.12
C GLN A 27 2.11 -28.59 15.54
N ASN A 28 1.48 -27.52 16.08
CA ASN A 28 0.17 -27.06 15.61
C ASN A 28 0.28 -26.68 14.13
N ARG A 29 -0.35 -27.51 13.29
CA ARG A 29 -0.36 -27.38 11.84
C ARG A 29 -1.71 -26.81 11.40
N ILE A 30 -1.67 -25.64 10.78
CA ILE A 30 -2.85 -24.97 10.21
C ILE A 30 -2.72 -24.97 8.69
N THR A 31 -3.84 -25.03 7.98
CA THR A 31 -3.88 -24.94 6.51
C THR A 31 -4.88 -23.87 6.08
N THR A 32 -4.54 -23.11 5.06
CA THR A 32 -5.40 -22.07 4.46
C THR A 32 -5.16 -22.03 2.95
N ASP A 33 -6.00 -21.34 2.17
CA ASP A 33 -5.71 -21.14 0.75
C ASP A 33 -4.67 -20.03 0.58
N VAL A 34 -4.90 -18.89 1.23
CA VAL A 34 -4.00 -17.74 1.24
C VAL A 34 -3.52 -17.46 2.67
N LEU A 35 -2.21 -17.29 2.83
CA LEU A 35 -1.57 -16.82 4.07
C LEU A 35 -0.97 -15.44 3.82
N VAL A 36 -1.49 -14.43 4.51
CA VAL A 36 -0.91 -13.08 4.54
C VAL A 36 -0.01 -12.98 5.76
N ILE A 37 1.26 -12.63 5.55
CA ILE A 37 2.25 -12.49 6.62
C ILE A 37 2.45 -11.00 6.87
N GLY A 38 1.83 -10.50 7.93
CA GLY A 38 1.78 -9.08 8.28
C GLY A 38 0.34 -8.55 8.36
N GLY A 39 -0.01 -7.95 9.50
CA GLY A 39 -1.29 -7.26 9.74
C GLY A 39 -1.26 -5.77 9.39
N GLY A 40 -0.28 -5.35 8.59
CA GLY A 40 -0.04 -3.97 8.19
C GLY A 40 -1.08 -3.47 7.17
N THR A 41 -0.84 -2.27 6.65
CA THR A 41 -1.78 -1.58 5.74
C THR A 41 -2.02 -2.40 4.46
N GLY A 42 -0.97 -2.91 3.82
CA GLY A 42 -1.11 -3.74 2.63
C GLY A 42 -1.69 -5.13 2.95
N GLY A 43 -1.30 -5.71 4.09
CA GLY A 43 -1.75 -7.03 4.52
C GLY A 43 -3.27 -7.09 4.75
N ILE A 44 -3.85 -6.04 5.32
CA ILE A 44 -5.30 -5.95 5.51
C ILE A 44 -6.05 -5.85 4.19
N GLY A 45 -5.59 -5.01 3.26
CA GLY A 45 -6.17 -4.92 1.92
C GLY A 45 -6.15 -6.28 1.20
N ALA A 46 -5.05 -7.01 1.31
CA ALA A 46 -4.89 -8.33 0.69
C ALA A 46 -5.79 -9.39 1.33
N GLY A 47 -5.88 -9.40 2.66
CA GLY A 47 -6.72 -10.34 3.39
C GLY A 47 -8.21 -10.17 3.10
N LEU A 48 -8.69 -8.92 3.14
CA LEU A 48 -10.08 -8.59 2.83
C LEU A 48 -10.46 -8.97 1.40
N GLN A 49 -9.66 -8.55 0.40
CA GLN A 49 -9.99 -8.81 -1.00
C GLN A 49 -9.99 -10.31 -1.33
N SER A 50 -8.98 -11.06 -0.85
CA SER A 50 -8.91 -12.49 -1.12
C SER A 50 -10.10 -13.23 -0.49
N ALA A 51 -10.45 -12.93 0.76
CA ALA A 51 -11.58 -13.53 1.44
C ALA A 51 -12.93 -13.23 0.75
N ARG A 52 -13.13 -11.99 0.29
CA ARG A 52 -14.32 -11.57 -0.49
C ARG A 52 -14.45 -12.28 -1.83
N MET A 53 -13.34 -12.72 -2.40
CA MET A 53 -13.32 -13.56 -3.61
C MET A 53 -13.53 -15.05 -3.31
N GLY A 54 -13.84 -15.41 -2.07
CA GLY A 54 -14.30 -16.74 -1.67
C GLY A 54 -13.20 -17.74 -1.28
N VAL A 55 -11.94 -17.30 -1.18
CA VAL A 55 -10.84 -18.18 -0.75
C VAL A 55 -10.60 -18.07 0.76
N LYS A 56 -10.24 -19.18 1.42
CA LYS A 56 -9.94 -19.16 2.85
C LYS A 56 -8.62 -18.43 3.08
N THR A 57 -8.65 -17.38 3.89
CA THR A 57 -7.50 -16.52 4.12
C THR A 57 -7.19 -16.40 5.61
N ILE A 58 -5.90 -16.49 5.95
CA ILE A 58 -5.39 -16.18 7.28
C ILE A 58 -4.44 -14.99 7.17
N ILE A 59 -4.64 -13.97 8.02
CA ILE A 59 -3.62 -12.94 8.30
C ILE A 59 -2.88 -13.35 9.58
N ALA A 60 -1.56 -13.49 9.49
CA ALA A 60 -0.68 -13.63 10.65
C ALA A 60 -0.15 -12.25 11.05
N ALA A 61 -0.64 -11.70 12.16
CA ALA A 61 -0.27 -10.38 12.66
C ALA A 61 0.67 -10.52 13.88
N GLU A 62 1.80 -9.82 13.88
CA GLU A 62 2.75 -9.84 15.00
C GLU A 62 2.22 -9.07 16.23
N GLY A 63 1.53 -7.94 16.00
CA GLY A 63 0.95 -7.11 17.04
C GLY A 63 -0.53 -7.39 17.33
N PRO A 64 -1.13 -6.69 18.31
CA PRO A 64 -2.56 -6.75 18.60
C PRO A 64 -3.43 -5.88 17.69
N TRP A 65 -2.81 -5.02 16.89
CA TRP A 65 -3.49 -4.02 16.05
C TRP A 65 -3.40 -4.37 14.57
N LEU A 66 -4.43 -3.98 13.82
CA LEU A 66 -4.53 -4.09 12.37
C LEU A 66 -4.43 -2.72 11.72
N GLY A 67 -3.82 -2.65 10.54
CA GLY A 67 -3.77 -1.43 9.72
C GLY A 67 -2.40 -0.78 9.61
N GLY A 68 -1.39 -1.29 10.32
CA GLY A 68 0.02 -0.88 10.15
C GLY A 68 0.25 0.61 10.31
N MET A 69 0.64 1.28 9.22
CA MET A 69 0.93 2.73 9.20
C MET A 69 -0.25 3.56 9.71
N LEU A 70 -1.48 3.18 9.34
CA LEU A 70 -2.71 3.89 9.71
C LEU A 70 -3.07 3.76 11.19
N SER A 71 -2.50 2.79 11.92
CA SER A 71 -2.90 2.48 13.29
C SER A 71 -1.68 2.24 14.19
N ALA A 72 -1.05 1.08 14.13
CA ALA A 72 0.01 0.65 15.04
C ALA A 72 1.25 1.57 15.00
N ALA A 73 1.57 2.16 13.84
CA ALA A 73 2.64 3.15 13.71
C ALA A 73 2.19 4.60 13.92
N GLY A 74 0.88 4.84 14.08
CA GLY A 74 0.32 6.14 14.43
C GLY A 74 0.23 7.17 13.31
N VAL A 75 0.49 6.81 12.05
CA VAL A 75 0.46 7.77 10.91
C VAL A 75 -0.96 7.91 10.37
N SER A 76 -1.81 8.53 11.18
CA SER A 76 -3.27 8.64 10.98
C SER A 76 -3.73 9.96 10.35
N ALA A 77 -2.79 10.75 9.83
CA ALA A 77 -3.06 11.76 8.80
C ALA A 77 -2.62 11.21 7.44
N THR A 78 -3.57 10.96 6.54
CA THR A 78 -3.29 10.15 5.35
C THR A 78 -2.88 10.99 4.15
N ASP A 79 -1.70 10.75 3.60
CA ASP A 79 -1.24 11.45 2.40
C ASP A 79 -1.74 10.78 1.13
N GLY A 80 -2.22 11.59 0.19
CA GLY A 80 -2.67 11.15 -1.13
C GLY A 80 -4.06 10.48 -1.17
N ASN A 81 -4.48 10.14 -2.39
CA ASN A 81 -5.74 9.55 -2.81
C ASN A 81 -7.00 10.14 -2.15
N HIS A 82 -6.97 11.43 -1.81
CA HIS A 82 -8.17 12.11 -1.34
C HIS A 82 -9.18 12.28 -2.49
N LYS A 83 -8.69 12.61 -3.69
CA LYS A 83 -9.47 12.74 -4.94
C LYS A 83 -9.57 11.45 -5.74
N LEU A 84 -8.85 10.39 -5.35
CA LEU A 84 -8.93 9.05 -5.92
C LEU A 84 -9.45 8.00 -4.92
N PRO A 85 -10.58 8.23 -4.24
CA PRO A 85 -11.10 7.26 -3.30
C PRO A 85 -11.69 6.07 -4.04
N SER A 86 -11.14 4.87 -3.81
CA SER A 86 -11.62 3.66 -4.45
C SER A 86 -11.34 2.41 -3.62
N GLY A 87 -12.06 1.33 -3.93
CA GLY A 87 -11.91 0.03 -3.29
C GLY A 87 -11.95 0.09 -1.77
N ILE A 88 -11.07 -0.71 -1.15
CA ILE A 88 -10.98 -0.82 0.32
C ILE A 88 -10.58 0.51 0.97
N TRP A 89 -9.82 1.37 0.29
CA TRP A 89 -9.51 2.72 0.79
C TRP A 89 -10.77 3.57 0.94
N ASN A 90 -11.64 3.59 -0.06
CA ASN A 90 -12.90 4.31 0.05
C ASN A 90 -13.79 3.72 1.15
N GLU A 91 -13.91 2.39 1.23
CA GLU A 91 -14.69 1.75 2.29
C GLU A 91 -14.21 2.14 3.69
N PHE A 92 -12.90 2.05 3.93
CA PHE A 92 -12.29 2.45 5.20
C PHE A 92 -12.55 3.93 5.51
N ARG A 93 -12.37 4.81 4.52
CA ARG A 93 -12.59 6.24 4.68
C ARG A 93 -14.04 6.60 4.97
N GLU A 94 -15.00 5.92 4.34
CA GLU A 94 -16.42 6.10 4.63
C GLU A 94 -16.78 5.65 6.06
N GLU A 95 -16.16 4.57 6.58
CA GLU A 95 -16.32 4.20 7.99
C GLU A 95 -15.73 5.25 8.94
N ILE A 96 -14.58 5.84 8.59
CA ILE A 96 -14.03 6.99 9.32
C ILE A 96 -15.06 8.14 9.34
N TYR A 97 -15.62 8.51 8.18
CA TYR A 97 -16.63 9.56 8.12
C TYR A 97 -17.87 9.24 8.97
N LYS A 98 -18.30 7.98 9.05
CA LYS A 98 -19.41 7.60 9.93
C LYS A 98 -19.07 7.78 11.41
N VAL A 99 -17.85 7.44 11.84
CA VAL A 99 -17.41 7.60 13.24
C VAL A 99 -17.41 9.07 13.65
N TYR A 100 -16.91 9.97 12.81
CA TYR A 100 -16.75 11.38 13.16
C TYR A 100 -17.91 12.28 12.71
N GLY A 101 -18.83 11.78 11.88
CA GLY A 101 -19.99 12.54 11.39
C GLY A 101 -19.73 13.35 10.12
N GLY A 102 -18.83 12.90 9.25
CA GLY A 102 -18.62 13.43 7.90
C GLY A 102 -17.18 13.87 7.60
N PRO A 103 -16.87 14.18 6.33
CA PRO A 103 -15.53 14.55 5.87
C PRO A 103 -14.99 15.83 6.55
N ASP A 104 -15.84 16.84 6.78
CA ASP A 104 -15.42 18.10 7.40
C ASP A 104 -14.91 17.92 8.84
N LYS A 105 -15.30 16.82 9.51
CA LYS A 105 -14.91 16.53 10.90
C LYS A 105 -13.54 15.87 11.01
N VAL A 106 -12.98 15.40 9.90
CA VAL A 106 -11.69 14.72 9.83
C VAL A 106 -10.66 15.51 9.01
N ALA A 107 -11.05 16.65 8.42
CA ALA A 107 -10.13 17.60 7.80
C ALA A 107 -9.64 18.63 8.82
N THR A 108 -8.97 18.16 9.88
CA THR A 108 -8.65 18.96 11.08
C THR A 108 -7.28 19.62 11.06
N GLY A 109 -6.36 19.14 10.22
CA GLY A 109 -5.03 19.72 10.01
C GLY A 109 -4.88 20.23 8.57
N TRP A 110 -3.70 20.71 8.20
CA TRP A 110 -3.51 21.33 6.88
C TRP A 110 -2.77 20.47 5.86
N ILE A 111 -2.13 19.36 6.25
CA ILE A 111 -1.41 18.51 5.29
C ILE A 111 -2.33 17.62 4.46
N SER A 112 -3.43 17.16 5.06
CA SER A 112 -4.39 16.26 4.46
C SER A 112 -5.82 16.57 4.92
N ASN A 113 -6.78 15.89 4.31
CA ASN A 113 -8.22 16.05 4.51
C ASN A 113 -8.85 14.83 5.21
N THR A 114 -8.06 13.87 5.69
CA THR A 114 -8.56 12.67 6.38
C THR A 114 -7.63 12.30 7.52
N HIS A 115 -7.98 12.79 8.71
CA HIS A 115 -7.27 12.60 9.96
C HIS A 115 -8.16 11.90 10.99
N PHE A 116 -7.59 11.00 11.78
CA PHE A 116 -8.32 10.23 12.78
C PHE A 116 -7.39 9.77 13.90
N GLU A 117 -7.95 9.33 15.02
CA GLU A 117 -7.17 8.70 16.08
C GLU A 117 -6.75 7.27 15.69
N PRO A 118 -5.48 6.88 15.90
CA PRO A 118 -4.97 5.57 15.46
C PRO A 118 -5.77 4.34 15.93
N HIS A 119 -6.31 4.35 17.15
CA HIS A 119 -7.12 3.25 17.68
C HIS A 119 -8.46 3.07 16.93
N VAL A 120 -8.98 4.14 16.33
CA VAL A 120 -10.20 4.10 15.51
C VAL A 120 -9.94 3.33 14.22
N ALA A 121 -8.77 3.50 13.60
CA ALA A 121 -8.39 2.75 12.42
C ALA A 121 -8.29 1.24 12.70
N ASP A 122 -7.65 0.85 13.80
CA ASP A 122 -7.61 -0.56 14.24
C ASP A 122 -9.02 -1.12 14.43
N SER A 123 -9.90 -0.36 15.11
CA SER A 123 -11.29 -0.75 15.37
C SER A 123 -12.09 -0.95 14.08
N ILE A 124 -11.95 -0.04 13.11
CA ILE A 124 -12.60 -0.15 11.80
C ILE A 124 -12.07 -1.36 11.04
N PHE A 125 -10.76 -1.59 10.99
CA PHE A 125 -10.22 -2.76 10.29
C PHE A 125 -10.66 -4.07 10.93
N LYS A 126 -10.68 -4.16 12.27
CA LYS A 126 -11.24 -5.32 12.99
C LYS A 126 -12.71 -5.54 12.64
N MET A 127 -13.50 -4.48 12.55
CA MET A 127 -14.90 -4.54 12.16
C MET A 127 -15.08 -4.98 10.70
N MET A 128 -14.26 -4.49 9.77
CA MET A 128 -14.27 -4.93 8.38
C MET A 128 -13.91 -6.42 8.27
N VAL A 129 -12.85 -6.85 8.96
CA VAL A 129 -12.41 -8.25 9.01
C VAL A 129 -13.50 -9.16 9.57
N ALA A 130 -14.16 -8.76 10.66
CA ALA A 130 -15.20 -9.56 11.32
C ALA A 130 -16.44 -9.81 10.43
N LYS A 131 -16.67 -9.00 9.39
CA LYS A 131 -17.75 -9.20 8.41
C LYS A 131 -17.43 -10.31 7.39
N GLU A 132 -16.15 -10.71 7.26
CA GLU A 132 -15.70 -11.64 6.23
C GLU A 132 -15.55 -13.07 6.77
N SER A 133 -16.52 -13.94 6.49
CA SER A 133 -16.54 -15.32 6.99
C SER A 133 -15.36 -16.21 6.53
N ASN A 134 -14.73 -15.86 5.41
CA ASN A 134 -13.55 -16.57 4.88
C ASN A 134 -12.22 -16.02 5.40
N LEU A 135 -12.24 -14.98 6.24
CA LEU A 135 -11.05 -14.34 6.78
C LEU A 135 -10.88 -14.68 8.26
N SER A 136 -9.66 -15.03 8.66
CA SER A 136 -9.27 -15.17 10.06
C SER A 136 -7.98 -14.42 10.33
N VAL A 137 -7.85 -13.87 11.52
CA VAL A 137 -6.63 -13.20 11.97
C VAL A 137 -6.05 -13.95 13.16
N LEU A 138 -4.78 -14.31 13.06
CA LEU A 138 -4.01 -14.86 14.15
C LEU A 138 -3.05 -13.79 14.66
N TYR A 139 -3.38 -13.22 15.81
CA TYR A 139 -2.59 -12.17 16.47
C TYR A 139 -1.39 -12.75 17.23
N HIS A 140 -0.44 -11.87 17.54
CA HIS A 140 0.77 -12.20 18.29
C HIS A 140 1.64 -13.27 17.63
N LEU A 141 1.56 -13.42 16.31
CA LEU A 141 2.39 -14.35 15.55
C LEU A 141 3.59 -13.61 14.96
N LYS A 142 4.74 -13.78 15.61
CA LYS A 142 6.01 -13.32 15.06
C LYS A 142 6.51 -14.31 14.02
N PHE A 143 6.81 -13.82 12.82
CA PHE A 143 7.35 -14.62 11.72
C PHE A 143 8.75 -15.16 12.08
N LEU A 144 9.02 -16.42 11.74
CA LEU A 144 10.33 -17.06 11.95
C LEU A 144 11.01 -17.41 10.62
N SER A 145 10.30 -18.13 9.76
CA SER A 145 10.87 -18.64 8.51
C SER A 145 9.79 -19.05 7.53
N VAL A 146 10.07 -18.93 6.24
CA VAL A 146 9.25 -19.57 5.21
C VAL A 146 9.37 -21.10 5.25
N ILE A 147 8.32 -21.78 4.80
CA ILE A 147 8.34 -23.21 4.47
C ILE A 147 8.43 -23.30 2.95
N LYS A 148 9.55 -23.81 2.44
CA LYS A 148 9.80 -23.94 1.01
C LYS A 148 9.84 -25.41 0.59
N LYS A 149 9.38 -25.69 -0.64
CA LYS A 149 9.65 -26.92 -1.37
C LYS A 149 10.27 -26.54 -2.71
N GLN A 150 11.55 -26.84 -2.89
CA GLN A 150 12.33 -26.34 -4.03
C GLN A 150 12.19 -24.80 -4.13
N ASN A 151 11.84 -24.28 -5.30
CA ASN A 151 11.72 -22.86 -5.58
C ASN A 151 10.29 -22.31 -5.39
N LYS A 152 9.52 -22.93 -4.48
CA LYS A 152 8.14 -22.55 -4.17
C LYS A 152 7.94 -22.43 -2.67
N ILE A 153 7.35 -21.32 -2.23
CA ILE A 153 6.88 -21.12 -0.87
C ILE A 153 5.52 -21.83 -0.70
N ILE A 154 5.37 -22.60 0.37
CA ILE A 154 4.16 -23.39 0.67
C ILE A 154 3.59 -23.11 2.07
N GLY A 155 4.08 -22.06 2.73
CA GLY A 155 3.67 -21.66 4.07
C GLY A 155 4.77 -20.95 4.86
N ALA A 156 4.56 -20.79 6.16
CA ALA A 156 5.52 -20.17 7.07
C ALA A 156 5.41 -20.74 8.50
N ARG A 157 6.48 -20.52 9.26
CA ARG A 157 6.57 -20.83 10.69
C ARG A 157 6.57 -19.55 11.50
N PHE A 158 5.93 -19.62 12.65
CA PHE A 158 5.73 -18.52 13.57
C PHE A 158 6.01 -18.96 15.01
N VAL A 159 6.29 -17.99 15.88
CA VAL A 159 6.17 -18.14 17.33
C VAL A 159 5.03 -17.26 17.81
N ASN A 160 4.17 -17.80 18.67
CA ASN A 160 3.14 -17.02 19.33
C ASN A 160 3.77 -16.27 20.53
N LEU A 161 3.78 -14.95 20.50
CA LEU A 161 4.44 -14.10 21.51
C LEU A 161 3.77 -14.14 22.90
N LYS A 162 2.56 -14.70 23.02
CA LYS A 162 1.86 -14.84 24.31
C LYS A 162 2.06 -16.21 24.95
N THR A 163 2.27 -17.25 24.14
CA THR A 163 2.33 -18.65 24.60
C THR A 163 3.65 -19.34 24.31
N GLU A 164 4.54 -18.68 23.55
CA GLU A 164 5.83 -19.19 23.05
C GLU A 164 5.74 -20.43 22.14
N ASN A 165 4.51 -20.87 21.85
CA ASN A 165 4.27 -22.01 20.98
C ASN A 165 4.68 -21.72 19.53
N LYS A 166 5.36 -22.69 18.92
CA LYS A 166 5.67 -22.67 17.49
C LYS A 166 4.47 -23.17 16.68
N ILE A 167 4.09 -22.39 15.66
CA ILE A 167 2.96 -22.70 14.78
C ILE A 167 3.47 -22.76 13.35
N SER A 168 2.98 -23.75 12.58
CA SER A 168 3.25 -23.84 11.14
C SER A 168 1.95 -23.69 10.37
N ILE A 169 1.90 -22.73 9.45
CA ILE A 169 0.75 -22.49 8.60
C ILE A 169 1.14 -22.80 7.15
N TYR A 170 0.45 -23.75 6.54
CA TYR A 170 0.62 -24.11 5.13
C TYR A 170 -0.44 -23.42 4.28
N SER A 171 -0.05 -22.97 3.09
CA SER A 171 -0.96 -22.32 2.16
C SER A 171 -0.67 -22.66 0.71
N LYS A 172 -1.63 -22.39 -0.17
CA LYS A 172 -1.41 -22.46 -1.61
C LYS A 172 -0.59 -21.25 -2.06
N GLN A 173 -0.95 -20.06 -1.57
CA GLN A 173 -0.25 -18.80 -1.81
C GLN A 173 0.14 -18.12 -0.50
N VAL A 174 1.32 -17.49 -0.48
CA VAL A 174 1.76 -16.57 0.57
C VAL A 174 1.74 -15.13 0.03
N ILE A 175 1.31 -14.19 0.85
CA ILE A 175 1.45 -12.76 0.60
C ILE A 175 2.42 -12.19 1.65
N GLU A 176 3.54 -11.65 1.15
CA GLU A 176 4.51 -10.89 1.93
C GLU A 176 3.99 -9.46 2.15
N ALA A 177 3.59 -9.18 3.39
CA ALA A 177 3.03 -7.92 3.84
C ALA A 177 3.65 -7.45 5.17
N THR A 178 4.88 -7.89 5.44
CA THR A 178 5.67 -7.47 6.61
C THR A 178 6.26 -6.10 6.37
N GLU A 179 6.58 -5.38 7.45
CA GLU A 179 7.05 -4.01 7.37
C GLU A 179 8.43 -3.89 6.70
N LEU A 180 9.29 -4.92 6.80
CA LEU A 180 10.69 -4.87 6.36
C LEU A 180 11.06 -5.96 5.33
N GLY A 181 10.07 -6.72 4.82
CA GLY A 181 10.29 -7.74 3.79
C GLY A 181 10.95 -9.00 4.33
N GLU A 182 10.50 -9.47 5.49
CA GLU A 182 11.05 -10.64 6.17
C GLU A 182 10.89 -11.95 5.37
N VAL A 183 9.80 -12.16 4.63
CA VAL A 183 9.61 -13.33 3.75
C VAL A 183 10.59 -13.27 2.60
N ILE A 184 10.83 -12.09 2.00
CA ILE A 184 11.81 -11.91 0.92
C ILE A 184 13.19 -12.37 1.39
N ALA A 185 13.63 -11.88 2.56
CA ALA A 185 14.92 -12.26 3.13
C ALA A 185 14.97 -13.75 3.50
N SER A 186 13.95 -14.27 4.18
CA SER A 186 13.91 -15.67 4.62
C SER A 186 13.84 -16.66 3.45
N ALA A 187 13.23 -16.25 2.33
CA ALA A 187 13.09 -17.06 1.14
C ALA A 187 14.28 -16.96 0.17
N ASP A 188 15.25 -16.09 0.44
CA ASP A 188 16.38 -15.79 -0.47
C ASP A 188 15.89 -15.29 -1.84
N ILE A 189 14.89 -14.41 -1.81
CA ILE A 189 14.37 -13.75 -3.01
C ILE A 189 15.23 -12.50 -3.26
N ALA A 190 15.66 -12.28 -4.50
CA ALA A 190 16.42 -11.08 -4.88
C ALA A 190 15.64 -9.79 -4.58
N TYR A 191 16.34 -8.78 -4.03
CA TYR A 191 15.78 -7.48 -3.67
C TYR A 191 16.80 -6.35 -3.82
N SER A 192 16.29 -5.12 -3.91
CA SER A 192 17.05 -3.87 -3.75
C SER A 192 16.77 -3.24 -2.39
N LEU A 193 17.73 -2.46 -1.88
CA LEU A 193 17.64 -1.73 -0.63
C LEU A 193 18.40 -0.40 -0.75
N GLY A 194 17.84 0.69 -0.23
CA GLY A 194 18.43 2.01 -0.32
C GLY A 194 18.30 2.61 -1.72
N MET A 195 19.19 3.50 -2.12
CA MET A 195 19.07 4.24 -3.38
C MET A 195 19.77 3.53 -4.54
N GLU A 196 19.11 3.44 -5.70
CA GLU A 196 19.73 2.97 -6.93
C GLU A 196 20.39 4.11 -7.72
N SER A 197 21.51 3.82 -8.38
CA SER A 197 22.18 4.77 -9.28
C SER A 197 21.38 4.99 -10.56
N GLY A 198 21.55 6.18 -11.16
CA GLY A 198 20.97 6.46 -12.48
C GLY A 198 21.50 5.52 -13.59
N ALA A 199 22.69 4.93 -13.41
CA ALA A 199 23.22 3.92 -14.34
C ALA A 199 22.44 2.59 -14.28
N GLU A 200 21.88 2.24 -13.12
CA GLU A 200 21.09 1.03 -12.90
C GLU A 200 19.66 1.19 -13.40
N THR A 201 19.02 2.32 -13.10
CA THR A 201 17.58 2.52 -13.38
C THR A 201 17.28 3.38 -14.60
N GLY A 202 18.26 4.13 -15.10
CA GLY A 202 18.04 5.18 -16.11
C GLY A 202 17.38 6.45 -15.55
N GLU A 203 17.20 6.54 -14.22
CA GLU A 203 16.60 7.71 -13.57
C GLU A 203 17.63 8.82 -13.36
N HIS A 204 17.22 10.07 -13.55
CA HIS A 204 18.07 11.25 -13.35
C HIS A 204 17.78 11.93 -12.01
N VAL A 205 17.86 11.15 -10.92
CA VAL A 205 17.55 11.57 -9.53
C VAL A 205 18.80 11.88 -8.69
N GLY A 206 19.92 12.18 -9.34
CA GLY A 206 21.15 12.63 -8.69
C GLY A 206 21.83 11.60 -7.76
N VAL A 207 21.55 10.31 -7.92
CA VAL A 207 22.25 9.22 -7.24
C VAL A 207 23.35 8.68 -8.17
N VAL A 208 24.61 8.89 -7.79
CA VAL A 208 25.78 8.49 -8.60
C VAL A 208 26.06 7.00 -8.48
N GLU A 209 26.07 6.47 -7.24
CA GLU A 209 26.34 5.06 -6.95
C GLU A 209 25.21 4.45 -6.11
N THR A 210 24.83 3.21 -6.47
CA THR A 210 23.84 2.43 -5.72
C THR A 210 24.36 2.20 -4.30
N ASN A 211 23.53 2.45 -3.30
CA ASN A 211 23.91 2.36 -1.89
C ASN A 211 22.71 1.92 -1.03
N ASN A 212 22.96 1.59 0.24
CA ASN A 212 21.93 1.09 1.15
C ASN A 212 21.32 2.17 2.06
N ILE A 213 21.48 3.46 1.75
CA ILE A 213 20.91 4.55 2.55
C ILE A 213 19.40 4.55 2.36
N ILE A 214 18.68 4.32 3.45
CA ILE A 214 17.21 4.25 3.48
C ILE A 214 16.60 5.59 3.94
N GLN A 215 15.30 5.76 3.76
CA GLN A 215 14.60 6.94 4.26
C GLN A 215 14.58 7.00 5.81
N ASP A 216 14.54 8.23 6.33
CA ASP A 216 14.38 8.54 7.74
C ASP A 216 13.08 7.90 8.27
N LEU A 217 13.13 7.37 9.49
CA LEU A 217 11.97 6.79 10.16
C LEU A 217 11.49 7.70 11.28
N THR A 218 10.28 7.43 11.75
CA THR A 218 9.67 8.21 12.84
C THR A 218 9.03 7.25 13.82
N TRP A 219 9.23 7.46 15.12
CA TRP A 219 8.37 6.82 16.13
C TRP A 219 7.28 7.83 16.50
N VAL A 220 6.02 7.55 16.16
CA VAL A 220 4.97 8.57 16.33
C VAL A 220 4.55 8.70 17.80
N ALA A 221 4.30 9.94 18.22
CA ALA A 221 3.54 10.26 19.42
C ALA A 221 2.20 10.90 19.03
N ILE A 222 1.16 10.64 19.80
CA ILE A 222 -0.07 11.45 19.78
C ILE A 222 -0.07 12.32 21.03
N LEU A 223 -0.18 13.64 20.84
CA LEU A 223 -0.41 14.57 21.94
C LEU A 223 -1.90 14.88 22.05
N LYS A 224 -2.38 15.05 23.28
CA LYS A 224 -3.73 15.52 23.60
C LYS A 224 -3.62 16.88 24.29
N ASP A 225 -4.47 17.81 23.89
CA ASP A 225 -4.67 19.05 24.63
C ASP A 225 -5.53 18.78 25.88
N TYR A 226 -4.93 18.93 27.06
CA TYR A 226 -5.63 18.77 28.34
C TYR A 226 -6.28 20.07 28.84
N GLY A 227 -6.21 21.13 28.04
CA GLY A 227 -6.76 22.44 28.34
C GLY A 227 -5.75 23.39 28.96
N LYS A 228 -6.01 24.69 28.75
CA LYS A 228 -5.19 25.78 29.26
C LYS A 228 -5.00 25.69 30.78
N GLY A 229 -3.75 25.86 31.23
CA GLY A 229 -3.38 25.84 32.66
C GLY A 229 -3.06 24.46 33.23
N GLN A 230 -3.26 23.39 32.46
CA GLN A 230 -2.72 22.07 32.79
C GLN A 230 -1.23 21.99 32.45
N ASP A 231 -0.45 21.34 33.30
CA ASP A 231 0.94 20.97 33.01
C ASP A 231 1.01 19.45 32.86
N LYS A 232 1.33 19.02 31.64
CA LYS A 232 1.53 17.64 31.20
C LYS A 232 2.95 17.43 30.67
N THR A 233 3.87 18.31 31.07
CA THR A 233 5.28 18.21 30.71
C THR A 233 5.83 16.86 31.13
N ILE A 234 6.43 16.12 30.19
CA ILE A 234 7.03 14.83 30.49
C ILE A 234 8.34 15.03 31.28
N PRO A 235 8.84 14.01 32.00
CA PRO A 235 10.19 14.07 32.57
C PRO A 235 11.23 14.40 31.50
N ARG A 236 12.24 15.22 31.84
CA ARG A 236 13.31 15.59 30.90
C ARG A 236 13.98 14.33 30.33
N PRO A 237 13.91 14.08 29.00
CA PRO A 237 14.51 12.89 28.41
C PRO A 237 16.03 12.91 28.45
N ALA A 238 16.64 11.73 28.36
CA ALA A 238 18.09 11.59 28.35
C ALA A 238 18.71 12.33 27.15
N HIS A 239 19.88 12.95 27.36
CA HIS A 239 20.63 13.69 26.33
C HIS A 239 19.85 14.83 25.64
N TYR A 240 18.81 15.37 26.29
CA TYR A 240 18.05 16.50 25.76
C TYR A 240 18.88 17.78 25.62
N SER A 241 18.92 18.31 24.40
CA SER A 241 19.41 19.63 24.00
C SER A 241 18.37 20.26 23.06
N PRO A 242 17.87 21.48 23.32
CA PRO A 242 16.90 22.12 22.44
C PRO A 242 17.47 22.50 21.07
N GLU A 243 18.80 22.68 20.97
CA GLU A 243 19.50 22.99 19.71
C GLU A 243 19.34 21.87 18.66
N GLU A 244 19.02 20.64 19.09
CA GLU A 244 18.67 19.53 18.19
C GLU A 244 17.49 19.85 17.26
N PHE A 245 16.56 20.70 17.73
CA PHE A 245 15.32 21.08 17.05
C PHE A 245 15.33 22.54 16.58
N ASP A 246 16.50 23.18 16.54
CA ASP A 246 16.59 24.55 16.07
C ASP A 246 16.14 24.68 14.60
N GLY A 247 15.21 25.61 14.37
CA GLY A 247 14.53 25.78 13.09
C GLY A 247 13.37 24.81 12.85
N ALA A 248 12.85 24.10 13.86
CA ALA A 248 11.61 23.33 13.75
C ALA A 248 10.42 24.19 13.31
N CYS A 249 10.37 25.43 13.81
CA CYS A 249 9.39 26.45 13.51
C CYS A 249 10.01 27.85 13.70
N THR A 250 9.31 28.90 13.27
CA THR A 250 9.80 30.30 13.41
C THR A 250 10.00 30.74 14.85
N ASP A 251 9.31 30.10 15.79
CA ASP A 251 9.27 30.49 17.20
C ASP A 251 10.53 30.03 17.97
N TYR A 252 11.35 29.16 17.34
CA TYR A 252 12.62 28.70 17.86
C TYR A 252 13.60 28.53 16.68
N TYR A 253 14.27 29.62 16.33
CA TYR A 253 15.22 29.70 15.21
C TYR A 253 16.40 30.62 15.54
N HIS A 254 17.50 30.01 15.98
CA HIS A 254 18.71 30.68 16.44
C HIS A 254 19.83 30.65 15.39
N ASP A 255 20.07 29.51 14.75
CA ASP A 255 21.04 29.32 13.68
C ASP A 255 20.49 29.83 12.34
N LYS A 256 20.93 31.03 11.96
CA LYS A 256 20.50 31.73 10.74
C LYS A 256 21.33 31.38 9.51
N THR A 257 22.22 30.39 9.59
CA THR A 257 23.07 29.99 8.46
C THR A 257 22.31 29.16 7.42
N GLY A 258 21.21 28.51 7.82
CA GLY A 258 20.35 27.70 6.96
C GLY A 258 19.15 28.44 6.37
N LYS A 259 18.30 27.69 5.66
CA LYS A 259 16.99 28.17 5.20
C LYS A 259 16.07 28.36 6.42
N ALA A 260 15.53 29.57 6.58
CA ALA A 260 14.60 29.85 7.66
C ALA A 260 13.33 28.98 7.57
N PRO A 261 12.77 28.53 8.71
CA PRO A 261 11.48 27.85 8.73
C PRO A 261 10.38 28.78 8.22
N GLY A 262 9.39 28.22 7.53
CA GLY A 262 8.27 28.97 6.97
C GLY A 262 7.00 29.00 7.84
N LEU A 263 7.01 28.29 8.97
CA LEU A 263 5.82 27.99 9.77
C LEU A 263 6.09 28.26 11.26
N ASP A 264 5.13 28.88 11.93
CA ASP A 264 5.11 29.07 13.39
C ASP A 264 4.81 27.76 14.14
N ALA A 265 4.97 27.77 15.47
CA ALA A 265 4.76 26.56 16.27
C ALA A 265 3.32 26.02 16.18
N GLN A 266 2.33 26.92 16.07
CA GLN A 266 0.93 26.51 15.97
C GLN A 266 0.67 25.79 14.65
N LYS A 267 1.15 26.34 13.53
CA LYS A 267 1.08 25.67 12.22
C LYS A 267 1.87 24.37 12.20
N MET A 268 3.04 24.30 12.85
CA MET A 268 3.76 23.04 13.00
C MET A 268 2.89 21.96 13.67
N LEU A 269 2.19 22.30 14.76
CA LEU A 269 1.29 21.38 15.45
C LEU A 269 0.05 21.04 14.61
N ASP A 270 -0.55 22.04 13.97
CA ASP A 270 -1.73 21.88 13.13
C ASP A 270 -1.47 21.11 11.83
N TYR A 271 -0.20 20.77 11.54
CA TYR A 271 0.20 19.91 10.41
C TYR A 271 -0.68 18.69 10.29
N ALA A 272 -0.74 17.93 11.38
CA ALA A 272 -1.52 16.71 11.51
C ALA A 272 -2.35 16.75 12.80
N LYS A 273 -3.08 17.85 12.99
CA LYS A 273 -4.13 17.91 14.02
C LYS A 273 -5.18 16.86 13.71
N LEU A 274 -5.53 16.08 14.71
CA LEU A 274 -6.54 15.04 14.70
C LEU A 274 -7.85 15.55 15.33
N PRO A 275 -8.96 14.84 15.17
CA PRO A 275 -10.16 15.08 15.97
C PRO A 275 -9.91 15.01 17.48
N ASN A 276 -10.85 15.54 18.27
CA ASN A 276 -10.85 15.49 19.74
C ASN A 276 -9.60 16.11 20.39
N ASP A 277 -9.14 17.23 19.83
CA ASP A 277 -8.02 18.04 20.32
C ASP A 277 -6.72 17.23 20.50
N LYS A 278 -6.45 16.36 19.53
CA LYS A 278 -5.24 15.56 19.45
C LYS A 278 -4.35 16.00 18.29
N TYR A 279 -3.07 15.67 18.39
CA TYR A 279 -2.04 16.08 17.44
C TYR A 279 -1.10 14.91 17.18
N MET A 280 -0.94 14.53 15.92
CA MET A 280 0.05 13.53 15.51
C MET A 280 1.43 14.19 15.37
N ILE A 281 2.42 13.67 16.08
CA ILE A 281 3.80 14.15 16.01
C ILE A 281 4.58 13.27 15.02
N ASN A 282 4.70 13.79 13.81
CA ASN A 282 5.50 13.26 12.71
C ASN A 282 6.08 14.45 11.92
N TRP A 283 7.03 15.16 12.53
CA TRP A 283 7.56 16.41 11.98
C TRP A 283 8.96 16.18 11.36
N PRO A 284 9.14 16.50 10.07
CA PRO A 284 10.37 16.16 9.37
C PRO A 284 11.52 17.11 9.70
N ILE A 285 12.73 16.74 9.27
CA ILE A 285 13.95 17.58 9.25
C ILE A 285 14.48 17.97 10.66
N LYS A 286 13.75 18.84 11.35
CA LYS A 286 14.06 19.45 12.65
C LYS A 286 13.04 19.03 13.72
N GLY A 287 12.43 17.87 13.54
CA GLY A 287 11.50 17.25 14.49
C GLY A 287 11.92 15.85 14.91
N ASN A 288 10.95 14.93 14.94
CA ASN A 288 11.15 13.56 15.40
C ASN A 288 11.52 12.53 14.31
N ASP A 289 11.76 12.97 13.07
CA ASP A 289 12.47 12.15 12.08
C ASP A 289 13.90 11.83 12.54
N ILE A 290 14.30 10.57 12.36
CA ILE A 290 15.65 10.08 12.64
C ILE A 290 16.12 9.10 11.55
N TYR A 291 17.38 9.23 11.14
CA TYR A 291 18.01 8.26 10.26
C TYR A 291 18.53 7.07 11.07
N LEU A 292 18.00 5.87 10.84
CA LEU A 292 18.51 4.63 11.40
C LEU A 292 18.43 3.51 10.35
N ASN A 293 19.57 3.02 9.88
CA ASN A 293 19.60 1.94 8.87
C ASN A 293 19.43 0.56 9.52
N VAL A 294 18.18 0.21 9.85
CA VAL A 294 17.88 -0.96 10.71
C VAL A 294 17.40 -2.22 9.97
N ILE A 295 17.19 -2.14 8.66
CA ILE A 295 16.53 -3.19 7.87
C ILE A 295 17.33 -4.50 7.87
N LEU A 296 18.66 -4.39 7.78
CA LEU A 296 19.58 -5.54 7.75
C LEU A 296 20.03 -6.00 9.15
N LEU A 297 19.70 -5.26 10.21
CA LEU A 297 20.10 -5.63 11.57
C LEU A 297 19.32 -6.85 12.07
N ALA A 298 19.98 -7.65 12.91
CA ALA A 298 19.33 -8.70 13.66
C ALA A 298 18.23 -8.12 14.59
N PRO A 299 17.17 -8.86 14.92
CA PRO A 299 16.04 -8.32 15.68
C PRO A 299 16.42 -7.65 17.02
N GLU A 300 17.37 -8.21 17.75
CA GLU A 300 17.83 -7.65 19.04
C GLU A 300 18.58 -6.32 18.85
N GLN A 301 19.49 -6.26 17.87
CA GLN A 301 20.22 -5.04 17.52
C GLN A 301 19.28 -3.96 16.97
N ARG A 302 18.30 -4.37 16.16
CA ARG A 302 17.24 -3.49 15.65
C ARG A 302 16.44 -2.87 16.80
N ALA A 303 16.05 -3.65 17.81
CA ALA A 303 15.33 -3.13 18.96
C ALA A 303 16.14 -2.08 19.74
N ILE A 304 17.45 -2.31 19.91
CA ILE A 304 18.37 -1.34 20.54
C ILE A 304 18.44 -0.03 19.72
N GLU A 305 18.59 -0.13 18.40
CA GLU A 305 18.65 1.06 17.54
C GLU A 305 17.33 1.82 17.54
N LEU A 306 16.21 1.12 17.50
CA LEU A 306 14.88 1.73 17.47
C LEU A 306 14.51 2.46 18.77
N GLU A 307 15.12 2.12 19.91
CA GLU A 307 14.98 2.91 21.14
C GLU A 307 15.45 4.35 20.94
N LYS A 308 16.46 4.59 20.10
CA LYS A 308 16.91 5.95 19.76
C LYS A 308 15.81 6.78 19.11
N ALA A 309 14.93 6.16 18.32
CA ALA A 309 13.79 6.84 17.69
C ALA A 309 12.68 7.20 18.69
N LYS A 310 12.44 6.35 19.70
CA LYS A 310 11.56 6.70 20.82
C LYS A 310 12.12 7.90 21.59
N GLN A 311 13.42 7.85 21.92
CA GLN A 311 14.08 8.94 22.63
C GLN A 311 14.10 10.24 21.81
N GLN A 312 14.30 10.19 20.48
CA GLN A 312 14.16 11.35 19.57
C GLN A 312 12.78 12.00 19.74
N THR A 313 11.74 11.19 19.74
CA THR A 313 10.36 11.64 19.84
C THR A 313 10.06 12.26 21.20
N LEU A 314 10.47 11.61 22.28
CA LEU A 314 10.31 12.17 23.63
C LEU A 314 11.07 13.48 23.80
N ARG A 315 12.30 13.60 23.27
CA ARG A 315 13.04 14.87 23.26
C ARG A 315 12.29 15.97 22.52
N PHE A 316 11.67 15.66 21.37
CA PHE A 316 10.89 16.64 20.61
C PHE A 316 9.59 17.03 21.31
N VAL A 317 8.90 16.10 21.97
CA VAL A 317 7.73 16.39 22.81
C VAL A 317 8.11 17.31 23.98
N TYR A 318 9.21 17.01 24.67
CA TYR A 318 9.72 17.86 25.74
C TYR A 318 10.13 19.26 25.24
N PHE A 319 10.69 19.35 24.03
CA PHE A 319 10.99 20.62 23.36
C PHE A 319 9.72 21.45 23.12
N ILE A 320 8.67 20.85 22.56
CA ILE A 320 7.36 21.49 22.34
C ILE A 320 6.80 22.05 23.66
N GLN A 321 6.88 21.26 24.73
CA GLN A 321 6.34 21.64 26.04
C GLN A 321 7.16 22.77 26.70
N THR A 322 8.49 22.72 26.60
CA THR A 322 9.37 23.61 27.37
C THR A 322 9.89 24.83 26.62
N GLN A 323 10.29 24.68 25.35
CA GLN A 323 10.81 25.79 24.54
C GLN A 323 9.70 26.54 23.84
N LEU A 324 8.71 25.81 23.32
CA LEU A 324 7.56 26.42 22.64
C LEU A 324 6.40 26.74 23.62
N GLY A 325 6.49 26.31 24.88
CA GLY A 325 5.55 26.68 25.94
C GLY A 325 4.23 25.89 25.97
N TYR A 326 4.08 24.84 25.15
CA TYR A 326 2.86 24.03 25.05
C TYR A 326 2.75 22.97 26.17
N ARG A 327 2.91 23.39 27.42
CA ARG A 327 2.92 22.48 28.60
C ARG A 327 1.61 21.71 28.80
N HIS A 328 0.51 22.18 28.23
CA HIS A 328 -0.81 21.54 28.29
C HIS A 328 -0.97 20.38 27.30
N LEU A 329 -0.12 20.29 26.27
CA LEU A 329 -0.09 19.18 25.34
C LEU A 329 0.69 18.02 25.98
N GLY A 330 0.00 16.95 26.34
CA GLY A 330 0.59 15.76 26.96
C GLY A 330 0.49 14.55 26.04
N LEU A 331 1.30 13.52 26.26
CA LEU A 331 1.11 12.22 25.60
C LEU A 331 -0.31 11.70 25.85
N ALA A 332 -0.97 11.23 24.79
CA ALA A 332 -2.32 10.70 24.85
C ALA A 332 -2.31 9.28 25.45
N VAL A 333 -2.75 9.16 26.69
CA VAL A 333 -2.81 7.88 27.43
C VAL A 333 -3.95 6.97 26.97
N ASP A 334 -4.88 7.50 26.17
CA ASP A 334 -6.06 6.85 25.64
C ASP A 334 -5.88 6.29 24.21
N GLU A 335 -4.66 6.30 23.67
CA GLU A 335 -4.39 5.87 22.29
C GLU A 335 -3.80 4.46 22.17
N PHE A 336 -2.53 4.27 22.52
CA PHE A 336 -1.80 3.05 22.16
C PHE A 336 -1.75 1.99 23.26
N GLY A 337 -1.92 2.38 24.53
CA GLY A 337 -1.80 1.48 25.68
C GLY A 337 -0.39 0.93 25.93
N THR A 338 0.64 1.53 25.33
CA THR A 338 2.05 1.26 25.59
C THR A 338 2.50 1.95 26.88
N GLU A 339 3.54 1.43 27.55
CA GLU A 339 4.04 2.01 28.80
C GLU A 339 4.56 3.45 28.64
N ASP A 340 5.11 3.75 27.46
CA ASP A 340 5.61 5.07 27.09
C ASP A 340 4.56 5.96 26.39
N ASN A 341 3.34 5.45 26.17
CA ASN A 341 2.26 6.09 25.41
C ASN A 341 2.65 6.48 23.97
N LEU A 342 3.71 5.90 23.41
CA LEU A 342 4.09 6.06 22.01
C LEU A 342 3.43 4.99 21.14
N ALA A 343 3.51 5.14 19.81
CA ALA A 343 3.02 4.14 18.87
C ALA A 343 3.59 2.73 19.14
N LEU A 344 2.87 1.67 18.74
CA LEU A 344 3.26 0.28 19.00
C LEU A 344 4.49 -0.16 18.19
N MET A 345 4.73 0.48 17.05
CA MET A 345 5.85 0.22 16.16
C MET A 345 6.30 1.53 15.49
N PRO A 346 7.54 1.61 14.98
CA PRO A 346 7.96 2.79 14.23
C PRO A 346 7.28 2.85 12.86
N TYR A 347 7.16 4.06 12.32
CA TYR A 347 6.84 4.27 10.93
C TYR A 347 8.10 4.04 10.06
N HIS A 348 8.20 2.84 9.50
CA HIS A 348 9.16 2.54 8.44
C HIS A 348 8.66 3.09 7.11
N ARG A 349 9.44 3.97 6.47
CA ARG A 349 9.15 4.50 5.12
C ARG A 349 9.64 3.56 4.01
N GLU A 350 10.60 2.69 4.30
CA GLU A 350 11.26 1.82 3.33
C GLU A 350 11.34 0.37 3.81
N SER A 351 11.36 -0.56 2.85
CA SER A 351 11.50 -2.01 3.05
C SER A 351 12.48 -2.58 2.00
N ARG A 352 12.78 -3.89 2.09
CA ARG A 352 13.40 -4.64 0.99
C ARG A 352 12.44 -4.65 -0.20
N ARG A 353 12.83 -4.02 -1.31
CA ARG A 353 12.02 -3.97 -2.54
C ARG A 353 12.35 -5.15 -3.43
N VAL A 354 11.38 -6.01 -3.70
CA VAL A 354 11.62 -7.24 -4.47
C VAL A 354 12.10 -6.95 -5.90
N VAL A 355 12.94 -7.81 -6.46
CA VAL A 355 13.16 -7.85 -7.91
C VAL A 355 11.98 -8.57 -8.57
N GLY A 356 11.02 -7.77 -9.04
CA GLY A 356 9.79 -8.27 -9.67
C GLY A 356 9.92 -8.62 -11.14
N LEU A 357 8.79 -9.05 -11.73
CA LEU A 357 8.66 -9.16 -13.18
C LEU A 357 8.83 -7.79 -13.86
N THR A 358 8.33 -6.73 -13.22
CA THR A 358 8.51 -5.35 -13.63
C THR A 358 9.04 -4.51 -12.49
N ARG A 359 9.73 -3.42 -12.82
CA ARG A 359 10.15 -2.39 -11.86
C ARG A 359 9.61 -1.04 -12.31
N THR A 360 8.85 -0.37 -11.46
CA THR A 360 8.41 1.00 -11.75
C THR A 360 9.51 1.98 -11.37
N ILE A 361 9.87 2.84 -12.31
CA ILE A 361 10.84 3.94 -12.15
C ILE A 361 10.14 5.28 -12.44
N VAL A 362 10.78 6.40 -12.10
CA VAL A 362 10.23 7.76 -12.26
C VAL A 362 9.70 7.98 -13.68
N ASN A 363 10.42 7.57 -14.71
CA ASN A 363 10.01 7.78 -16.10
C ASN A 363 8.64 7.14 -16.43
N HIS A 364 8.36 5.96 -15.86
CA HIS A 364 7.09 5.25 -16.10
C HIS A 364 5.88 6.00 -15.53
N ILE A 365 6.07 6.77 -14.45
CA ILE A 365 4.99 7.53 -13.82
C ILE A 365 4.96 8.98 -14.26
N ALA A 366 6.10 9.56 -14.66
CA ALA A 366 6.18 10.91 -15.22
C ALA A 366 5.57 10.99 -16.62
N ASN A 367 5.89 10.02 -17.50
CA ASN A 367 5.44 9.98 -18.90
C ASN A 367 4.84 8.60 -19.23
N PRO A 368 3.68 8.24 -18.66
CA PRO A 368 3.18 6.87 -18.71
C PRO A 368 2.94 6.33 -20.13
N PHE A 369 2.59 7.20 -21.08
CA PHE A 369 2.25 6.80 -22.45
C PHE A 369 3.46 6.68 -23.40
N ASP A 370 4.67 7.01 -22.94
CA ASP A 370 5.93 6.68 -23.63
C ASP A 370 6.35 5.23 -23.37
N TYR A 371 5.66 4.57 -22.43
CA TYR A 371 5.86 3.19 -22.02
C TYR A 371 4.54 2.42 -22.09
N ASN A 372 4.57 1.10 -21.84
CA ASN A 372 3.38 0.25 -21.89
C ASN A 372 2.84 -0.15 -20.50
N TYR A 373 3.57 0.15 -19.42
CA TYR A 373 3.25 -0.30 -18.07
C TYR A 373 1.89 0.21 -17.54
N TYR A 374 1.40 1.37 -18.00
CA TYR A 374 0.09 1.87 -17.61
C TYR A 374 -1.05 0.89 -17.93
N ARG A 375 -0.87 0.01 -18.93
CA ARG A 375 -1.86 -0.99 -19.35
C ARG A 375 -2.07 -2.08 -18.30
N THR A 376 -1.10 -2.27 -17.41
CA THR A 376 -1.09 -3.32 -16.38
C THR A 376 -1.29 -2.79 -14.97
N GLY A 377 -1.71 -1.53 -14.83
CA GLY A 377 -1.99 -0.89 -13.55
C GLY A 377 -3.04 -1.61 -12.71
N ILE A 378 -2.81 -1.75 -11.41
CA ILE A 378 -3.69 -2.44 -10.44
C ILE A 378 -4.04 -1.62 -9.19
N SER A 379 -3.42 -0.47 -9.03
CA SER A 379 -3.70 0.50 -7.97
C SER A 379 -3.24 1.88 -8.44
N VAL A 380 -3.70 2.94 -7.78
CA VAL A 380 -3.44 4.33 -8.16
C VAL A 380 -2.88 5.14 -7.00
N GLY A 381 -2.09 6.16 -7.33
CA GLY A 381 -1.54 7.15 -6.40
C GLY A 381 -1.54 8.54 -7.02
N ASP A 382 -1.70 9.58 -6.20
CA ASP A 382 -1.72 10.99 -6.64
C ASP A 382 -0.73 11.90 -5.90
N TYR A 383 0.07 11.38 -4.98
CA TYR A 383 1.02 12.21 -4.23
C TYR A 383 2.31 12.43 -5.01
N PRO A 384 3.00 13.58 -4.85
CA PRO A 384 4.36 13.78 -5.35
C PRO A 384 5.32 12.72 -4.82
N ILE A 385 6.49 12.60 -5.45
CA ILE A 385 7.57 11.84 -4.84
C ILE A 385 8.09 12.65 -3.66
N ASP A 386 7.98 12.10 -2.46
CA ASP A 386 8.40 12.75 -1.23
C ASP A 386 9.37 11.86 -0.45
N HIS A 387 10.64 12.25 -0.42
CA HIS A 387 11.73 11.52 0.23
C HIS A 387 12.17 12.18 1.52
N HIS A 388 12.22 11.38 2.59
CA HIS A 388 12.79 11.79 3.86
C HIS A 388 14.22 11.28 3.97
N HIS A 389 15.21 12.11 3.65
CA HIS A 389 16.63 11.79 3.78
C HIS A 389 17.44 12.91 4.45
N LYS A 390 16.76 13.89 5.03
CA LYS A 390 17.39 15.12 5.56
C LYS A 390 18.19 14.88 6.82
N LYS A 391 18.02 13.73 7.50
CA LYS A 391 18.85 13.35 8.65
C LYS A 391 20.15 12.63 8.23
N ASN A 392 20.34 12.32 6.94
CA ASN A 392 21.58 11.77 6.42
C ASN A 392 22.14 12.62 5.26
N PRO A 393 23.19 13.44 5.48
CA PRO A 393 23.73 14.34 4.45
C PRO A 393 24.40 13.60 3.28
N ALA A 394 24.66 12.30 3.39
CA ALA A 394 25.19 11.50 2.29
C ALA A 394 24.13 11.16 1.22
N ALA A 395 22.84 11.35 1.50
CA ALA A 395 21.76 11.16 0.55
C ALA A 395 21.46 12.45 -0.25
N PRO A 396 20.95 12.36 -1.49
CA PRO A 396 20.50 13.52 -2.24
C PRO A 396 19.35 14.24 -1.53
N GLN A 397 19.42 15.57 -1.49
CA GLN A 397 18.49 16.41 -0.71
C GLN A 397 17.40 17.07 -1.59
N HIS A 398 17.25 16.66 -2.85
CA HIS A 398 16.41 17.34 -3.85
C HIS A 398 15.12 16.57 -4.24
N LEU A 399 14.88 15.40 -3.64
CA LEU A 399 13.70 14.56 -3.92
C LEU A 399 12.50 14.85 -3.02
N GLU A 400 12.46 16.04 -2.42
CA GLU A 400 11.31 16.54 -1.67
C GLU A 400 10.27 17.12 -2.64
N PHE A 401 9.06 16.54 -2.65
CA PHE A 401 7.94 16.90 -3.54
C PHE A 401 8.30 16.95 -5.04
N TYR A 402 9.05 15.96 -5.53
CA TYR A 402 9.37 15.87 -6.95
C TYR A 402 8.10 15.64 -7.78
N PRO A 403 7.81 16.49 -8.80
CA PRO A 403 6.54 16.51 -9.49
C PRO A 403 6.40 15.36 -10.49
N VAL A 404 5.32 14.61 -10.37
CA VAL A 404 4.87 13.56 -11.30
C VAL A 404 3.35 13.71 -11.46
N PRO A 405 2.67 13.24 -12.52
CA PRO A 405 1.21 13.16 -12.52
C PRO A 405 0.72 12.06 -11.56
N SER A 406 -0.59 11.95 -11.34
CA SER A 406 -1.13 10.74 -10.70
C SER A 406 -0.77 9.52 -11.55
N PHE A 407 -0.53 8.39 -10.91
CA PHE A 407 0.03 7.21 -11.56
C PHE A 407 -0.72 5.94 -11.17
N ASN A 408 -0.41 4.84 -11.87
CA ASN A 408 -0.81 3.50 -11.45
C ASN A 408 0.41 2.60 -11.22
N ILE A 409 0.22 1.52 -10.46
CA ILE A 409 1.27 0.53 -10.16
C ILE A 409 1.01 -0.72 -11.01
N PRO A 410 1.96 -1.16 -11.86
CA PRO A 410 1.86 -2.39 -12.65
C PRO A 410 1.74 -3.67 -11.81
N LEU A 411 0.95 -4.63 -12.28
CA LEU A 411 0.78 -5.94 -11.62
C LEU A 411 2.12 -6.69 -11.40
N GLY A 412 3.02 -6.60 -12.37
CA GLY A 412 4.33 -7.27 -12.31
C GLY A 412 5.21 -6.81 -11.14
N CYS A 413 4.88 -5.68 -10.51
CA CYS A 413 5.57 -5.19 -9.32
C CYS A 413 5.30 -6.03 -8.06
N LEU A 414 4.21 -6.81 -8.06
CA LEU A 414 3.81 -7.66 -6.94
C LEU A 414 4.37 -9.09 -7.05
N ILE A 415 4.99 -9.44 -8.18
CA ILE A 415 5.32 -10.81 -8.53
C ILE A 415 6.84 -10.98 -8.56
N PRO A 416 7.44 -11.73 -7.61
CA PRO A 416 8.86 -12.03 -7.63
C PRO A 416 9.26 -12.75 -8.93
N ARG A 417 10.39 -12.34 -9.51
CA ARG A 417 10.80 -12.84 -10.83
C ARG A 417 11.03 -14.35 -10.89
N GLN A 418 11.50 -14.94 -9.79
CA GLN A 418 12.01 -16.31 -9.77
C GLN A 418 11.34 -17.24 -8.76
N MET A 419 10.68 -16.74 -7.71
CA MET A 419 10.09 -17.57 -6.64
C MET A 419 8.60 -17.80 -6.87
N ASP A 420 8.13 -19.03 -6.71
CA ASP A 420 6.70 -19.41 -6.80
C ASP A 420 6.02 -19.42 -5.43
N GLY A 421 4.69 -19.43 -5.42
CA GLY A 421 3.89 -19.50 -4.19
C GLY A 421 3.89 -18.22 -3.36
N VAL A 422 4.38 -17.10 -3.90
CA VAL A 422 4.50 -15.82 -3.18
C VAL A 422 4.11 -14.63 -4.04
N ILE A 423 3.44 -13.68 -3.41
CA ILE A 423 3.10 -12.34 -3.91
C ILE A 423 3.62 -11.35 -2.87
N VAL A 424 4.12 -10.18 -3.28
CA VAL A 424 4.54 -9.11 -2.37
C VAL A 424 3.54 -7.95 -2.43
N CYS A 425 3.34 -7.28 -1.31
CA CYS A 425 2.66 -5.99 -1.25
C CYS A 425 3.36 -5.05 -0.25
N ASP A 426 2.66 -4.02 0.20
CA ASP A 426 3.19 -3.02 1.11
C ASP A 426 4.43 -2.31 0.51
N LYS A 427 5.37 -1.85 1.33
CA LYS A 427 6.62 -1.20 0.90
C LYS A 427 7.60 -2.13 0.16
N SER A 428 7.30 -3.43 0.06
CA SER A 428 8.19 -4.45 -0.50
C SER A 428 8.03 -4.67 -2.01
N ILE A 429 7.11 -3.94 -2.66
CA ILE A 429 6.87 -4.03 -4.11
C ILE A 429 8.08 -3.60 -4.95
N SER A 430 8.15 -4.07 -6.19
CA SER A 430 9.25 -3.80 -7.13
C SER A 430 9.15 -2.41 -7.75
N VAL A 431 9.72 -1.42 -7.07
CA VAL A 431 9.84 -0.03 -7.52
C VAL A 431 11.26 0.50 -7.26
N SER A 432 11.69 1.56 -7.97
CA SER A 432 12.88 2.32 -7.56
C SER A 432 12.69 2.97 -6.20
N ASN A 433 13.79 3.26 -5.52
CA ASN A 433 13.77 4.04 -4.29
C ASN A 433 13.09 5.40 -4.52
N ALA A 434 13.35 6.07 -5.65
CA ALA A 434 12.66 7.29 -6.03
C ALA A 434 11.13 7.12 -6.03
N VAL A 435 10.60 6.12 -6.75
CA VAL A 435 9.16 5.84 -6.80
C VAL A 435 8.59 5.34 -5.47
N ASN A 436 9.40 4.72 -4.60
CA ASN A 436 8.98 4.35 -3.25
C ASN A 436 8.47 5.57 -2.45
N GLY A 437 9.02 6.76 -2.68
CA GLY A 437 8.61 8.01 -2.03
C GLY A 437 7.15 8.41 -2.22
N THR A 438 6.46 7.87 -3.25
CA THR A 438 5.03 8.12 -3.47
C THR A 438 4.18 6.85 -3.34
N THR A 439 4.74 5.68 -3.62
CA THR A 439 4.02 4.39 -3.53
C THR A 439 3.87 3.88 -2.09
N ARG A 440 4.72 4.34 -1.15
CA ARG A 440 4.67 3.95 0.28
C ARG A 440 3.49 4.51 1.06
N LEU A 441 2.72 5.44 0.49
CA LEU A 441 1.68 6.15 1.21
C LEU A 441 0.49 5.23 1.51
N GLN A 442 -0.15 5.47 2.65
CA GLN A 442 -1.09 4.55 3.27
C GLN A 442 -2.26 4.19 2.35
N PRO A 443 -2.92 5.14 1.66
CA PRO A 443 -3.99 4.80 0.72
C PRO A 443 -3.50 3.91 -0.42
N VAL A 444 -2.33 4.22 -0.99
CA VAL A 444 -1.73 3.49 -2.11
C VAL A 444 -1.35 2.08 -1.69
N VAL A 445 -0.72 1.93 -0.53
CA VAL A 445 -0.36 0.63 0.05
C VAL A 445 -1.60 -0.23 0.31
N LEU A 446 -2.69 0.35 0.83
CA LEU A 446 -3.92 -0.38 1.11
C LEU A 446 -4.56 -0.96 -0.17
N VAL A 447 -4.69 -0.15 -1.22
CA VAL A 447 -5.27 -0.63 -2.50
C VAL A 447 -4.30 -1.51 -3.31
N THR A 448 -2.99 -1.36 -3.10
CA THR A 448 -1.99 -2.30 -3.66
C THR A 448 -2.07 -3.65 -2.95
N GLY A 449 -2.31 -3.65 -1.64
CA GLY A 449 -2.70 -4.84 -0.87
C GLY A 449 -3.96 -5.50 -1.43
N GLN A 450 -5.01 -4.71 -1.70
CA GLN A 450 -6.22 -5.19 -2.35
C GLN A 450 -5.91 -5.94 -3.66
N ALA A 451 -5.07 -5.39 -4.53
CA ALA A 451 -4.63 -6.06 -5.75
C ALA A 451 -3.86 -7.37 -5.50
N ALA A 452 -2.98 -7.41 -4.51
CA ALA A 452 -2.28 -8.63 -4.12
C ALA A 452 -3.26 -9.73 -3.66
N GLY A 453 -4.30 -9.35 -2.90
CA GLY A 453 -5.38 -10.26 -2.49
C GLY A 453 -6.17 -10.81 -3.69
N ALA A 454 -6.52 -9.96 -4.65
CA ALA A 454 -7.20 -10.39 -5.88
C ALA A 454 -6.36 -11.36 -6.71
N LEU A 455 -5.06 -11.06 -6.87
CA LEU A 455 -4.12 -11.94 -7.55
C LEU A 455 -4.01 -13.30 -6.85
N ALA A 456 -3.88 -13.31 -5.51
CA ALA A 456 -3.78 -14.55 -4.74
C ALA A 456 -5.04 -15.42 -4.85
N ALA A 457 -6.23 -14.80 -4.79
CA ALA A 457 -7.48 -15.51 -4.96
C ALA A 457 -7.58 -16.16 -6.36
N LEU A 458 -7.18 -15.43 -7.41
CA LEU A 458 -7.14 -15.94 -8.78
C LEU A 458 -6.13 -17.09 -8.93
N CYS A 459 -4.96 -17.01 -8.30
CA CYS A 459 -3.98 -18.11 -8.26
C CYS A 459 -4.61 -19.38 -7.69
N VAL A 460 -5.37 -19.25 -6.59
CA VAL A 460 -6.06 -20.38 -5.94
C VAL A 460 -7.18 -20.94 -6.82
N SER A 461 -8.03 -20.09 -7.38
CA SER A 461 -9.18 -20.52 -8.18
C SER A 461 -8.77 -21.12 -9.52
N GLU A 462 -7.78 -20.52 -10.18
CA GLU A 462 -7.25 -20.99 -11.47
C GLU A 462 -6.19 -22.09 -11.33
N LYS A 463 -5.71 -22.37 -10.12
CA LYS A 463 -4.62 -23.31 -9.82
C LYS A 463 -3.33 -22.98 -10.58
N LYS A 464 -2.95 -21.71 -10.57
CA LYS A 464 -1.81 -21.14 -11.30
C LYS A 464 -0.90 -20.34 -10.40
N GLU A 465 0.35 -20.20 -10.82
CA GLU A 465 1.28 -19.27 -10.18
C GLU A 465 0.96 -17.82 -10.56
N PRO A 466 1.39 -16.83 -9.75
CA PRO A 466 1.07 -15.42 -10.00
C PRO A 466 1.50 -14.93 -11.39
N ARG A 467 2.61 -15.46 -11.92
CA ARG A 467 3.16 -15.10 -13.24
C ARG A 467 2.24 -15.50 -14.40
N GLU A 468 1.42 -16.53 -14.19
CA GLU A 468 0.53 -17.11 -15.20
C GLU A 468 -0.88 -16.50 -15.18
N ILE A 469 -1.20 -15.69 -14.17
CA ILE A 469 -2.49 -15.00 -14.08
C ILE A 469 -2.52 -13.86 -15.08
N LYS A 470 -3.59 -13.81 -15.88
CA LYS A 470 -3.82 -12.74 -16.85
C LYS A 470 -4.06 -11.41 -16.13
N VAL A 471 -3.35 -10.37 -16.55
CA VAL A 471 -3.49 -9.00 -16.02
C VAL A 471 -4.96 -8.55 -15.99
N ARG A 472 -5.69 -8.81 -17.08
CA ARG A 472 -7.10 -8.39 -17.23
C ARG A 472 -8.03 -9.07 -16.23
N ASN A 473 -7.73 -10.28 -15.77
CA ASN A 473 -8.54 -10.96 -14.74
C ASN A 473 -8.40 -10.24 -13.39
N VAL A 474 -7.19 -9.83 -13.02
CA VAL A 474 -6.94 -9.07 -11.78
C VAL A 474 -7.59 -7.70 -11.85
N GLN A 475 -7.39 -6.97 -12.95
CA GLN A 475 -8.00 -5.66 -13.16
C GLN A 475 -9.54 -5.74 -13.13
N GLN A 476 -10.14 -6.78 -13.74
CA GLN A 476 -11.60 -6.96 -13.69
C GLN A 476 -12.09 -7.24 -12.26
N ALA A 477 -11.39 -8.05 -11.47
CA ALA A 477 -11.73 -8.29 -10.07
C ALA A 477 -11.68 -7.00 -9.23
N LEU A 478 -10.71 -6.13 -9.50
CA LEU A 478 -10.57 -4.82 -8.88
C LEU A 478 -11.72 -3.87 -9.27
N LEU A 479 -12.04 -3.78 -10.56
CA LEU A 479 -13.16 -2.96 -11.05
C LEU A 479 -14.50 -3.42 -10.47
N ASN A 480 -14.71 -4.73 -10.33
CA ASN A 480 -15.90 -5.30 -9.67
C ASN A 480 -15.98 -4.94 -8.18
N SER A 481 -14.84 -4.61 -7.58
CA SER A 481 -14.73 -4.17 -6.17
C SER A 481 -14.58 -2.64 -6.07
N ASN A 482 -15.00 -1.90 -7.11
CA ASN A 482 -14.91 -0.44 -7.21
C ASN A 482 -13.50 0.12 -6.96
N ALA A 483 -12.44 -0.62 -7.28
CA ALA A 483 -11.07 -0.13 -7.24
C ALA A 483 -10.66 0.48 -8.58
N LEU A 484 -9.94 1.61 -8.55
CA LEU A 484 -9.41 2.26 -9.74
C LEU A 484 -8.15 1.56 -10.23
N ILE A 485 -8.01 1.44 -11.56
CA ILE A 485 -6.81 0.91 -12.25
C ILE A 485 -6.10 1.98 -13.08
N MET A 486 -6.81 3.07 -13.39
CA MET A 486 -6.33 4.29 -14.02
C MET A 486 -6.63 5.49 -13.12
N PRO A 487 -5.70 6.44 -12.94
CA PRO A 487 -5.80 7.47 -11.91
C PRO A 487 -6.63 8.70 -12.37
N TYR A 488 -7.81 8.47 -12.93
CA TYR A 488 -8.67 9.54 -13.48
C TYR A 488 -9.48 10.22 -12.37
N ILE A 489 -9.16 11.48 -12.08
CA ILE A 489 -9.78 12.23 -10.98
C ILE A 489 -11.20 12.73 -11.29
N ASP A 490 -11.54 12.81 -12.58
CA ASP A 490 -12.82 13.30 -13.11
C ASP A 490 -13.74 12.17 -13.59
N ALA A 491 -13.32 10.92 -13.42
CA ALA A 491 -14.08 9.72 -13.77
C ALA A 491 -13.91 8.63 -12.69
N GLY A 492 -14.15 9.02 -11.44
CA GLY A 492 -14.10 8.14 -10.27
C GLY A 492 -15.26 7.15 -10.19
N ILE A 493 -15.32 6.38 -9.09
CA ILE A 493 -16.23 5.22 -8.91
C ILE A 493 -17.74 5.56 -8.98
N HIS A 494 -18.11 6.83 -8.79
CA HIS A 494 -19.49 7.29 -8.89
C HIS A 494 -19.89 7.74 -10.30
N HIS A 495 -18.95 7.80 -11.24
CA HIS A 495 -19.26 8.13 -12.62
C HIS A 495 -20.09 6.99 -13.26
N PRO A 496 -21.21 7.27 -13.96
CA PRO A 496 -22.09 6.23 -14.52
C PRO A 496 -21.39 5.23 -15.44
N HIS A 497 -20.31 5.67 -16.09
CA HIS A 497 -19.50 4.87 -17.03
C HIS A 497 -18.12 4.50 -16.49
N PHE A 498 -17.93 4.51 -15.16
CA PHE A 498 -16.64 4.26 -14.49
C PHE A 498 -15.88 3.05 -15.07
N GLN A 499 -16.50 1.87 -15.12
CA GLN A 499 -15.79 0.67 -15.56
C GLN A 499 -15.35 0.75 -17.03
N SER A 500 -16.22 1.21 -17.93
CA SER A 500 -15.88 1.35 -19.35
C SER A 500 -14.75 2.37 -19.56
N ILE A 501 -14.78 3.50 -18.84
CA ILE A 501 -13.69 4.50 -18.89
C ILE A 501 -12.37 3.90 -18.42
N GLN A 502 -12.36 3.20 -17.28
CA GLN A 502 -11.15 2.59 -16.73
C GLN A 502 -10.56 1.52 -17.65
N LYS A 503 -11.42 0.64 -18.19
CA LYS A 503 -11.02 -0.40 -19.15
C LYS A 503 -10.41 0.20 -20.42
N ILE A 504 -11.08 1.16 -21.05
CA ILE A 504 -10.58 1.78 -22.29
C ILE A 504 -9.35 2.67 -22.04
N GLY A 505 -9.25 3.28 -20.87
CA GLY A 505 -8.01 3.93 -20.43
C GLY A 505 -6.83 2.95 -20.37
N ALA A 506 -7.05 1.77 -19.80
CA ALA A 506 -6.03 0.72 -19.66
C ALA A 506 -5.68 -0.01 -20.97
N THR A 507 -6.37 0.26 -22.09
CA THR A 507 -5.93 -0.18 -23.43
C THR A 507 -5.02 0.86 -24.10
N GLY A 508 -5.12 2.13 -23.68
CA GLY A 508 -4.42 3.24 -24.31
C GLY A 508 -5.13 3.81 -25.54
N ILE A 509 -6.33 3.34 -25.87
CA ILE A 509 -7.14 3.87 -26.99
C ILE A 509 -7.63 5.29 -26.64
N LEU A 510 -8.14 5.47 -25.42
CA LEU A 510 -8.49 6.79 -24.87
C LEU A 510 -7.58 7.11 -23.69
N ARG A 511 -6.50 7.85 -23.96
CA ARG A 511 -5.51 8.26 -22.97
C ARG A 511 -6.03 9.45 -22.16
N GLY A 512 -5.63 9.51 -20.89
CA GLY A 512 -5.82 10.68 -20.04
C GLY A 512 -4.65 11.67 -20.18
N THR A 513 -4.76 12.81 -19.52
CA THR A 513 -3.72 13.85 -19.49
C THR A 513 -3.22 14.04 -18.07
N GLY A 514 -1.95 13.73 -17.84
CA GLY A 514 -1.29 13.92 -16.55
C GLY A 514 -0.89 15.38 -16.33
N ILE A 515 -1.16 15.91 -15.13
CA ILE A 515 -0.83 17.27 -14.70
C ILE A 515 -0.26 17.18 -13.27
N PRO A 516 1.06 17.37 -13.08
CA PRO A 516 1.62 17.57 -11.75
C PRO A 516 0.98 18.81 -11.11
N PHE A 517 0.43 18.68 -9.90
CA PHE A 517 -0.34 19.77 -9.28
C PHE A 517 -0.15 19.77 -7.77
N GLN A 518 0.70 20.68 -7.27
CA GLN A 518 0.92 20.89 -5.84
C GLN A 518 1.16 19.55 -5.09
N TRP A 519 0.37 19.25 -4.06
CA TRP A 519 0.44 18.01 -3.27
C TRP A 519 -0.50 16.91 -3.75
N ALA A 520 -1.29 17.17 -4.79
CA ALA A 520 -2.28 16.24 -5.32
C ALA A 520 -2.20 16.29 -6.85
N ASN A 521 -1.27 15.51 -7.38
CA ASN A 521 -1.07 15.32 -8.79
C ASN A 521 -2.36 14.80 -9.43
N GLN A 522 -2.53 15.07 -10.72
CA GLN A 522 -3.79 14.81 -11.40
C GLN A 522 -3.55 14.05 -12.68
N THR A 523 -4.50 13.19 -13.05
CA THR A 523 -4.69 12.73 -14.42
C THR A 523 -6.16 12.90 -14.77
N TRP A 524 -6.44 13.59 -15.87
CA TRP A 524 -7.79 13.89 -16.33
C TRP A 524 -8.16 13.01 -17.52
N PHE A 525 -9.36 12.43 -17.50
CA PHE A 525 -9.91 11.70 -18.63
C PHE A 525 -10.71 12.59 -19.58
N TYR A 526 -11.32 13.66 -19.07
CA TYR A 526 -12.25 14.55 -19.76
C TYR A 526 -13.46 13.82 -20.37
N PRO A 527 -14.35 13.23 -19.55
CA PRO A 527 -15.41 12.35 -20.03
C PRO A 527 -16.38 13.03 -21.01
N ASP A 528 -16.70 14.30 -20.79
CA ASP A 528 -17.70 15.05 -21.57
C ASP A 528 -17.13 15.79 -22.78
N SER A 529 -15.80 15.79 -22.95
CA SER A 529 -15.17 16.44 -24.10
C SER A 529 -15.37 15.65 -25.39
N SER A 530 -15.30 16.34 -26.53
CA SER A 530 -15.30 15.70 -27.84
C SER A 530 -14.03 14.87 -28.06
N VAL A 531 -14.13 13.89 -28.95
CA VAL A 531 -13.01 13.01 -29.29
C VAL A 531 -12.13 13.67 -30.36
N ASN A 532 -10.83 13.80 -30.07
CA ASN A 532 -9.82 14.19 -31.05
C ASN A 532 -9.53 13.00 -31.98
N THR A 533 -9.93 13.10 -33.25
CA THR A 533 -9.82 11.99 -34.22
C THR A 533 -8.39 11.66 -34.61
N ALA A 534 -7.49 12.66 -34.71
CA ALA A 534 -6.09 12.43 -34.99
C ALA A 534 -5.40 11.60 -33.89
N ALA A 535 -5.62 11.97 -32.63
CA ALA A 535 -5.13 11.22 -31.48
C ALA A 535 -5.75 9.82 -31.40
N LEU A 536 -7.06 9.69 -31.67
CA LEU A 536 -7.75 8.40 -31.67
C LEU A 536 -7.18 7.45 -32.74
N MET A 537 -6.94 7.93 -33.97
CA MET A 537 -6.35 7.13 -35.04
C MET A 537 -4.95 6.62 -34.66
N GLN A 538 -4.11 7.48 -34.10
CA GLN A 538 -2.77 7.07 -33.64
C GLN A 538 -2.87 6.04 -32.50
N ASN A 539 -3.75 6.26 -31.52
CA ASN A 539 -3.90 5.34 -30.40
C ASN A 539 -4.47 3.97 -30.82
N LEU A 540 -5.41 3.94 -31.77
CA LEU A 540 -5.91 2.69 -32.35
C LEU A 540 -4.82 1.97 -33.13
N LYS A 541 -3.97 2.70 -33.86
CA LYS A 541 -2.80 2.13 -34.55
C LYS A 541 -1.82 1.50 -33.55
N ASP A 542 -1.52 2.19 -32.44
CA ASP A 542 -0.68 1.65 -31.35
C ASP A 542 -1.30 0.41 -30.68
N PHE A 543 -2.64 0.32 -30.67
CA PHE A 543 -3.37 -0.87 -30.23
C PHE A 543 -3.39 -1.98 -31.30
N GLY A 544 -3.03 -1.69 -32.55
CA GLY A 544 -2.95 -2.64 -33.66
C GLY A 544 -4.11 -2.58 -34.66
N TYR A 545 -4.89 -1.51 -34.68
CA TYR A 545 -5.94 -1.27 -35.68
C TYR A 545 -5.68 0.03 -36.46
N ALA A 546 -5.44 -0.10 -37.75
CA ALA A 546 -5.36 1.04 -38.66
C ALA A 546 -6.77 1.38 -39.17
N VAL A 547 -7.24 2.59 -38.87
CA VAL A 547 -8.51 3.13 -39.35
C VAL A 547 -8.30 4.52 -39.96
N SER A 548 -9.21 4.94 -40.83
CA SER A 548 -9.21 6.28 -41.41
C SER A 548 -10.46 7.03 -40.96
N LEU A 549 -10.26 8.17 -40.30
CA LEU A 549 -11.33 9.03 -39.80
C LEU A 549 -11.19 10.43 -40.40
N LYS A 550 -12.32 11.12 -40.57
CA LYS A 550 -12.34 12.51 -41.05
C LYS A 550 -11.68 13.43 -40.00
N ASP A 551 -10.92 14.43 -40.47
CA ASP A 551 -10.28 15.44 -39.62
C ASP A 551 -11.29 16.50 -39.14
N ARG A 552 -12.21 16.05 -38.27
CA ARG A 552 -13.26 16.82 -37.60
C ARG A 552 -13.63 16.13 -36.28
N SER A 553 -14.46 16.76 -35.46
CA SER A 553 -15.03 16.09 -34.28
C SER A 553 -15.81 14.83 -34.67
N LEU A 554 -15.58 13.74 -33.94
CA LEU A 554 -16.24 12.46 -34.16
C LEU A 554 -17.73 12.57 -33.79
N THR A 555 -18.63 12.27 -34.74
CA THR A 555 -20.07 12.22 -34.46
C THR A 555 -20.50 10.87 -33.94
N VAL A 556 -21.72 10.78 -33.38
CA VAL A 556 -22.31 9.49 -32.97
C VAL A 556 -22.37 8.52 -34.15
N GLN A 557 -22.71 8.98 -35.35
CA GLN A 557 -22.72 8.14 -36.55
C GLN A 557 -21.31 7.64 -36.92
N ASP A 558 -20.30 8.52 -36.92
CA ASP A 558 -18.92 8.11 -37.20
C ASP A 558 -18.43 7.07 -36.16
N ALA A 559 -18.83 7.21 -34.90
CA ALA A 559 -18.47 6.26 -33.83
C ALA A 559 -19.12 4.88 -34.01
N VAL A 560 -20.40 4.84 -34.45
CA VAL A 560 -21.10 3.59 -34.79
C VAL A 560 -20.40 2.89 -35.97
N GLU A 561 -20.03 3.64 -37.00
CA GLU A 561 -19.29 3.11 -38.16
C GLU A 561 -17.88 2.64 -37.78
N LEU A 562 -17.22 3.36 -36.87
CA LEU A 562 -15.91 2.97 -36.33
C LEU A 562 -16.00 1.64 -35.60
N VAL A 563 -16.93 1.45 -34.66
CA VAL A 563 -17.03 0.18 -33.92
C VAL A 563 -17.41 -0.99 -34.85
N SER A 564 -18.29 -0.77 -35.83
CA SER A 564 -18.59 -1.76 -36.88
C SER A 564 -17.34 -2.17 -37.66
N THR A 565 -16.50 -1.19 -38.03
CA THR A 565 -15.23 -1.44 -38.72
C THR A 565 -14.26 -2.23 -37.84
N LEU A 566 -14.15 -1.85 -36.57
CA LEU A 566 -13.29 -2.54 -35.60
C LEU A 566 -13.76 -3.98 -35.34
N GLU A 567 -15.07 -4.22 -35.20
CA GLU A 567 -15.64 -5.57 -35.06
C GLU A 567 -15.27 -6.46 -36.26
N LYS A 568 -15.36 -5.93 -37.48
CA LYS A 568 -14.94 -6.64 -38.71
C LYS A 568 -13.44 -6.95 -38.71
N LEU A 569 -12.61 -5.98 -38.36
CA LEU A 569 -11.15 -6.16 -38.26
C LEU A 569 -10.76 -7.16 -37.15
N ALA A 570 -11.54 -7.23 -36.08
CA ALA A 570 -11.37 -8.20 -34.99
C ALA A 570 -11.94 -9.59 -35.32
N GLY A 571 -12.62 -9.78 -36.45
CA GLY A 571 -13.26 -11.04 -36.82
C GLY A 571 -14.52 -11.39 -36.02
N ILE A 572 -15.17 -10.39 -35.41
CA ILE A 572 -16.42 -10.55 -34.67
C ILE A 572 -17.57 -10.74 -35.67
N LYS A 573 -18.26 -11.89 -35.58
CA LYS A 573 -19.22 -12.35 -36.60
C LYS A 573 -20.59 -11.67 -36.55
N THR A 574 -20.98 -11.13 -35.41
CA THR A 574 -22.29 -10.50 -35.22
C THR A 574 -22.08 -9.05 -34.88
N GLU A 575 -22.47 -8.17 -35.81
CA GLU A 575 -22.37 -6.73 -35.62
C GLU A 575 -23.37 -6.28 -34.56
N THR A 576 -22.88 -5.53 -33.58
CA THR A 576 -23.71 -5.08 -32.47
C THR A 576 -24.66 -3.96 -32.92
N ASN A 577 -25.97 -4.11 -32.67
CA ASN A 577 -26.91 -3.03 -32.95
C ASN A 577 -26.80 -1.92 -31.90
N VAL A 578 -25.87 -0.98 -32.11
CA VAL A 578 -25.58 0.11 -31.17
C VAL A 578 -26.82 0.96 -30.88
N LYS A 579 -27.60 1.31 -31.90
CA LYS A 579 -28.79 2.15 -31.73
C LYS A 579 -29.84 1.48 -30.85
N ALA A 580 -30.06 0.17 -31.01
CA ALA A 580 -31.01 -0.58 -30.19
C ALA A 580 -30.56 -0.72 -28.73
N ASN A 581 -29.25 -0.75 -28.47
CA ASN A 581 -28.69 -0.95 -27.14
C ASN A 581 -28.29 0.35 -26.42
N TRP A 582 -28.31 1.50 -27.10
CA TRP A 582 -27.83 2.79 -26.57
C TRP A 582 -28.34 3.11 -25.16
N ALA A 583 -29.66 3.08 -24.97
CA ALA A 583 -30.28 3.35 -23.67
C ALA A 583 -29.97 2.28 -22.62
N ALA A 584 -29.87 1.00 -23.02
CA ALA A 584 -29.52 -0.10 -22.11
C ALA A 584 -28.07 -0.01 -21.62
N TRP A 585 -27.19 0.65 -22.37
CA TRP A 585 -25.82 0.96 -21.95
C TRP A 585 -25.71 2.25 -21.12
N GLY A 586 -26.84 2.84 -20.73
CA GLY A 586 -26.88 4.06 -19.94
C GLY A 586 -26.53 5.32 -20.72
N LEU A 587 -26.56 5.26 -22.05
CA LEU A 587 -26.33 6.42 -22.92
C LEU A 587 -27.67 7.05 -23.29
N TYR A 588 -27.73 8.38 -23.34
CA TYR A 588 -28.96 9.13 -23.61
C TYR A 588 -28.83 10.02 -24.84
N HIS A 589 -29.96 10.57 -25.31
CA HIS A 589 -30.01 11.53 -26.43
C HIS A 589 -29.27 11.06 -27.70
N PHE A 590 -29.65 9.89 -28.23
CA PHE A 590 -29.10 9.41 -29.50
C PHE A 590 -29.44 10.38 -30.63
N ASN A 591 -28.41 11.01 -31.21
CA ASN A 591 -28.52 11.86 -32.40
C ASN A 591 -27.29 11.62 -33.27
N SER A 592 -27.47 11.05 -34.45
CA SER A 592 -26.39 10.69 -35.37
C SER A 592 -25.43 11.85 -35.70
N ASN A 593 -25.91 13.10 -35.68
CA ASN A 593 -25.16 14.26 -36.15
C ASN A 593 -24.42 15.01 -35.04
N ARG A 594 -24.71 14.74 -33.76
CA ARG A 594 -23.98 15.41 -32.67
C ARG A 594 -22.62 14.77 -32.46
N ASN A 595 -21.70 15.53 -31.86
CA ASN A 595 -20.42 14.98 -31.41
C ASN A 595 -20.66 13.93 -30.31
N ILE A 596 -19.94 12.83 -30.40
CA ILE A 596 -19.86 11.84 -29.32
C ILE A 596 -18.88 12.33 -28.26
N THR A 597 -19.19 12.10 -26.99
CA THR A 597 -18.24 12.38 -25.91
C THR A 597 -17.21 11.24 -25.78
N ARG A 598 -16.12 11.49 -25.05
CA ARG A 598 -15.11 10.47 -24.74
C ARG A 598 -15.68 9.35 -23.87
N SER A 599 -16.55 9.67 -22.91
CA SER A 599 -17.21 8.66 -22.06
C SER A 599 -18.17 7.78 -22.85
N GLU A 600 -18.96 8.35 -23.76
CA GLU A 600 -19.84 7.60 -24.66
C GLU A 600 -19.05 6.68 -25.59
N LEU A 601 -17.95 7.17 -26.18
CA LEU A 601 -17.07 6.34 -27.01
C LEU A 601 -16.44 5.20 -26.20
N ALA A 602 -16.05 5.45 -24.94
CA ALA A 602 -15.52 4.41 -24.07
C ALA A 602 -16.56 3.29 -23.83
N VAL A 603 -17.82 3.65 -23.61
CA VAL A 603 -18.92 2.68 -23.46
C VAL A 603 -19.12 1.91 -24.76
N LEU A 604 -19.17 2.58 -25.90
CA LEU A 604 -19.30 1.92 -27.20
C LEU A 604 -18.20 0.88 -27.41
N LEU A 605 -16.93 1.25 -27.21
CA LEU A 605 -15.80 0.33 -27.34
C LEU A 605 -15.87 -0.85 -26.34
N ASP A 606 -16.20 -0.62 -25.07
CA ASP A 606 -16.33 -1.68 -24.05
C ASP A 606 -17.50 -2.65 -24.35
N LYS A 607 -18.63 -2.15 -24.86
CA LYS A 607 -19.83 -2.97 -25.08
C LYS A 607 -19.92 -3.66 -26.45
N THR A 608 -19.01 -3.33 -27.36
CA THR A 608 -18.96 -3.91 -28.72
C THR A 608 -17.73 -4.80 -28.88
N ILE A 609 -16.60 -4.22 -29.27
CA ILE A 609 -15.35 -4.93 -29.53
C ILE A 609 -14.64 -5.38 -28.23
N ASP A 610 -14.93 -4.78 -27.08
CA ASP A 610 -14.29 -5.02 -25.78
C ASP A 610 -12.75 -5.18 -25.90
N PRO A 611 -12.04 -4.11 -26.31
CA PRO A 611 -10.61 -4.18 -26.57
C PRO A 611 -9.81 -4.55 -25.30
N PHE A 612 -10.39 -4.31 -24.12
CA PHE A 612 -9.79 -4.66 -22.84
C PHE A 612 -9.68 -6.17 -22.66
N GLN A 613 -10.71 -6.94 -23.02
CA GLN A 613 -10.66 -8.40 -22.99
C GLN A 613 -10.05 -9.02 -24.25
N LEU A 614 -10.24 -8.37 -25.40
CA LEU A 614 -9.77 -8.85 -26.70
C LEU A 614 -8.26 -9.04 -26.75
N LYS A 615 -7.48 -8.10 -26.18
CA LYS A 615 -6.02 -8.17 -26.12
C LYS A 615 -5.50 -8.23 -24.69
N GLN A 616 -4.77 -9.31 -24.41
CA GLN A 616 -4.13 -9.54 -23.12
C GLN A 616 -2.72 -8.95 -23.15
N PRO A 617 -2.42 -7.92 -22.32
CA PRO A 617 -1.06 -7.47 -22.17
C PRO A 617 -0.23 -8.50 -21.40
N ASP A 618 1.04 -8.66 -21.75
CA ASP A 618 2.02 -9.26 -20.86
C ASP A 618 2.28 -8.36 -19.63
N HIS A 619 3.12 -8.81 -18.69
CA HIS A 619 3.41 -8.01 -17.48
C HIS A 619 4.13 -6.70 -17.79
N ALA A 620 4.82 -6.58 -18.94
CA ALA A 620 5.44 -5.35 -19.43
C ALA A 620 4.47 -4.43 -20.20
N GLY A 621 3.21 -4.84 -20.39
CA GLY A 621 2.19 -4.07 -21.08
C GLY A 621 2.17 -4.23 -22.60
N ASN A 622 2.98 -5.12 -23.16
CA ASN A 622 2.97 -5.39 -24.60
C ASN A 622 1.78 -6.26 -24.96
N PHE A 623 1.12 -5.94 -26.07
CA PHE A 623 0.10 -6.84 -26.64
C PHE A 623 0.80 -7.87 -27.52
N ASN A 624 0.51 -9.14 -27.28
CA ASN A 624 0.94 -10.25 -28.14
C ASN A 624 0.16 -10.30 -29.46
#